data_AF-A0AAV0WH15-F1
#
_entry.id   AF-A0AAV0WH15-F1
#
_cell.length_a   1.000
_cell.length_b   1.000
_cell.length_c   1.000
_cell.angle_alpha   90.00
_cell.angle_beta   90.00
_cell.angle_gamma   90.00
#
_symmetry.space_group_name_H-M   'P 1'
#
loop_
_entity.id
_entity.type
_entity.pdbx_description
1 polymer ?
#
loop_
_entity_poly.entity_id
_entity_poly.type
_entity_poly.pdbx_seq_one_letter_code
_entity_poly.pdbx_strand_id
1 'polypeptide(L)'
;MCKKFGISADSLMQLCFQLGHYKLHKKHVGTYESCSTAAFKQGRTETVRPCTTKTADFCYAVSSNNKPSDNDLVNMIKQCSVEHSKLVKEAAMGQGFDRHLFALRLLAKESNLKIPDLFTDPAYGQINHNILSTSSLTSDYVWLGGFGPVVKDGYGIGYTILEDYSGAIITNYKEHSDGDTFRCALTQSLNQILDILKT
;
A
#
# COMPACT_ATOMS: atom_id res chain seq x y z
N MET A 1 -16.94 8.45 -8.40
CA MET A 1 -16.62 9.54 -7.45
C MET A 1 -15.19 10.07 -7.61
N CYS A 2 -14.15 9.23 -7.49
CA CYS A 2 -12.73 9.65 -7.49
C CYS A 2 -12.34 10.52 -8.70
N LYS A 3 -12.82 10.17 -9.91
CA LYS A 3 -12.59 10.96 -11.14
C LYS A 3 -13.01 12.43 -11.02
N LYS A 4 -14.11 12.74 -10.31
CA LYS A 4 -14.59 14.12 -10.11
C LYS A 4 -13.59 14.98 -9.32
N PHE A 5 -12.81 14.35 -8.46
CA PHE A 5 -11.80 15.01 -7.64
C PHE A 5 -10.37 14.87 -8.20
N GLY A 6 -10.19 14.24 -9.36
CA GLY A 6 -8.87 13.95 -9.92
C GLY A 6 -8.05 12.96 -9.07
N ILE A 7 -8.71 12.06 -8.35
CA ILE A 7 -8.08 11.07 -7.47
C ILE A 7 -8.08 9.70 -8.15
N SER A 8 -6.94 9.01 -8.11
CA SER A 8 -6.83 7.60 -8.51
C SER A 8 -7.58 6.71 -7.53
N ALA A 9 -8.44 5.84 -8.06
CA ALA A 9 -9.16 4.86 -7.23
C ALA A 9 -8.20 3.88 -6.53
N ASP A 10 -7.10 3.53 -7.20
CA ASP A 10 -6.06 2.66 -6.64
C ASP A 10 -5.35 3.32 -5.45
N SER A 11 -4.98 4.60 -5.60
CA SER A 11 -4.44 5.38 -4.49
C SER A 11 -5.42 5.52 -3.33
N LEU A 12 -6.72 5.70 -3.61
CA LEU A 12 -7.75 5.78 -2.58
C LEU A 12 -7.84 4.49 -1.76
N MET A 13 -7.79 3.32 -2.43
CA MET A 13 -7.79 2.01 -1.78
C MET A 13 -6.53 1.86 -0.91
N GLN A 14 -5.36 2.20 -1.44
CA GLN A 14 -4.11 2.16 -0.68
C GLN A 14 -4.14 3.09 0.54
N LEU A 15 -4.64 4.31 0.39
CA LEU A 15 -4.80 5.27 1.49
C LEU A 15 -5.75 4.73 2.56
N CYS A 16 -6.83 4.07 2.16
CA CYS A 16 -7.76 3.40 3.07
C CYS A 16 -7.05 2.31 3.89
N PHE A 17 -6.19 1.50 3.26
CA PHE A 17 -5.41 0.48 3.95
C PHE A 17 -4.45 1.07 4.97
N GLN A 18 -3.74 2.14 4.60
CA GLN A 18 -2.86 2.87 5.53
C GLN A 18 -3.63 3.45 6.72
N LEU A 19 -4.76 4.10 6.47
CA LEU A 19 -5.57 4.71 7.51
C LEU A 19 -6.17 3.67 8.46
N GLY A 20 -6.71 2.56 7.94
CA GLY A 20 -7.28 1.52 8.78
C GLY A 20 -6.25 0.87 9.70
N HIS A 21 -5.05 0.60 9.18
CA HIS A 21 -3.95 0.07 10.00
C HIS A 21 -3.53 1.10 11.06
N TYR A 22 -3.37 2.35 10.68
CA TYR A 22 -3.01 3.43 11.60
C TYR A 22 -4.05 3.64 12.70
N LYS A 23 -5.35 3.54 12.40
CA LYS A 23 -6.42 3.67 13.40
C LYS A 23 -6.31 2.61 14.50
N LEU A 24 -6.02 1.37 14.13
CA LEU A 24 -5.93 0.25 15.07
C LEU A 24 -4.63 0.24 15.86
N HIS A 25 -3.50 0.45 15.18
CA HIS A 25 -2.19 0.18 15.76
C HIS A 25 -1.39 1.45 16.08
N LYS A 26 -1.85 2.62 15.64
CA LYS A 26 -1.14 3.91 15.76
C LYS A 26 0.29 3.85 15.20
N LYS A 27 0.49 3.04 14.17
CA LYS A 27 1.78 2.76 13.54
C LYS A 27 1.67 2.71 12.02
N HIS A 28 2.70 3.23 11.37
CA HIS A 28 2.97 3.03 9.96
C HIS A 28 3.88 1.82 9.80
N VAL A 29 3.65 1.02 8.77
CA VAL A 29 4.30 -0.28 8.60
C VAL A 29 4.77 -0.48 7.16
N GLY A 30 5.72 -1.40 6.98
CA GLY A 30 6.13 -1.87 5.66
C GLY A 30 4.90 -2.32 4.87
N THR A 31 4.68 -1.65 3.74
CA THR A 31 3.55 -1.92 2.86
C THR A 31 4.09 -2.22 1.47
N TYR A 32 3.68 -3.35 0.93
CA TYR A 32 3.98 -3.81 -0.42
C TYR A 32 2.74 -3.69 -1.29
N GLU A 33 2.91 -3.15 -2.49
CA GLU A 33 1.94 -3.23 -3.56
C GLU A 33 2.62 -3.77 -4.82
N SER A 34 2.00 -4.78 -5.43
CA SER A 34 2.52 -5.38 -6.66
C SER A 34 2.30 -4.45 -7.85
N CYS A 35 3.38 -4.09 -8.55
CA CYS A 35 3.31 -3.35 -9.81
C CYS A 35 3.88 -4.17 -10.96
N SER A 36 3.11 -4.36 -12.04
CA SER A 36 3.54 -5.14 -13.20
C SER A 36 4.65 -4.42 -13.97
N THR A 37 5.69 -5.15 -14.34
CA THR A 37 6.77 -4.66 -15.22
C THR A 37 6.70 -5.32 -16.61
N ALA A 38 5.51 -5.74 -17.05
CA ALA A 38 5.32 -6.47 -18.31
C ALA A 38 5.77 -5.73 -19.57
N ALA A 39 6.04 -4.42 -19.47
CA ALA A 39 6.68 -3.64 -20.53
C ALA A 39 8.13 -4.11 -20.84
N PHE A 40 8.77 -4.81 -19.91
CA PHE A 40 10.13 -5.35 -20.08
C PHE A 40 10.08 -6.84 -20.45
N LYS A 41 11.08 -7.29 -21.22
CA LYS A 41 11.27 -8.71 -21.55
C LYS A 41 11.36 -9.54 -20.26
N GLN A 42 10.50 -10.55 -20.11
CA GLN A 42 10.38 -11.39 -18.92
C GLN A 42 10.00 -10.62 -17.64
N GLY A 43 9.41 -9.43 -17.79
CA GLY A 43 8.91 -8.63 -16.68
C GLY A 43 7.94 -9.40 -15.80
N ARG A 44 8.16 -9.31 -14.48
CA ARG A 44 7.25 -9.82 -13.46
C ARG A 44 6.68 -8.64 -12.70
N THR A 45 7.24 -8.32 -11.54
CA THR A 45 6.75 -7.24 -10.70
C THR A 45 7.89 -6.43 -10.10
N GLU A 46 7.64 -5.15 -9.91
CA GLU A 46 8.35 -4.26 -8.98
C GLU A 46 7.41 -3.96 -7.79
N THR A 47 7.95 -3.40 -6.72
CA THR A 47 7.21 -2.98 -5.53
C THR A 47 6.90 -1.49 -5.60
N VAL A 48 5.62 -1.16 -5.48
CA VAL A 48 5.20 0.17 -5.02
C VAL A 48 5.15 0.12 -3.50
N ARG A 49 5.55 1.22 -2.84
CA ARG A 49 5.52 1.38 -1.38
C ARG A 49 4.49 2.44 -0.99
N PRO A 50 3.22 2.05 -0.75
CA PRO A 50 2.14 3.00 -0.52
C PRO A 50 2.24 3.76 0.80
N CYS A 51 2.99 3.22 1.77
CA CYS A 51 3.30 3.91 3.02
C CYS A 51 4.35 5.01 2.75
N THR A 52 3.87 6.18 2.37
CA THR A 52 4.64 7.39 2.08
C THR A 52 4.47 8.42 3.19
N THR A 53 5.32 9.45 3.21
CA THR A 53 5.14 10.61 4.10
C THR A 53 3.78 11.28 3.90
N LYS A 54 3.29 11.39 2.65
CA LYS A 54 1.97 11.96 2.35
C LYS A 54 0.83 11.16 2.97
N THR A 55 0.87 9.84 2.84
CA THR A 55 -0.13 8.98 3.46
C THR A 55 -0.05 9.02 4.99
N ALA A 56 1.16 9.10 5.55
CA ALA A 56 1.36 9.21 7.00
C ALA A 56 0.82 10.53 7.56
N ASP A 57 1.14 11.65 6.91
CA ASP A 57 0.65 12.98 7.26
C ASP A 57 -0.88 13.03 7.24
N PHE A 58 -1.51 12.45 6.22
CA PHE A 58 -2.98 12.35 6.16
C PHE A 58 -3.55 11.51 7.31
N CYS A 59 -2.98 10.33 7.56
CA CYS A 59 -3.41 9.45 8.65
C CYS A 59 -3.32 10.13 10.02
N TYR A 60 -2.25 10.89 10.25
CA TYR A 60 -2.06 11.69 11.45
C TYR A 60 -3.11 12.80 11.54
N ALA A 61 -3.22 13.63 10.50
CA ALA A 61 -4.11 14.79 10.47
C ALA A 61 -5.58 14.41 10.71
N VAL A 62 -6.06 13.39 10.00
CA VAL A 62 -7.46 12.93 10.09
C VAL A 62 -7.80 12.24 11.42
N SER A 63 -6.77 11.78 12.15
CA SER A 63 -6.90 11.14 13.46
C SER A 63 -6.60 12.07 14.63
N SER A 64 -6.26 13.34 14.36
CA SER A 64 -5.87 14.31 15.39
C SER A 64 -7.08 14.99 16.05
N ASN A 65 -6.92 15.42 17.31
CA ASN A 65 -7.95 16.21 17.99
C ASN A 65 -8.15 17.60 17.35
N ASN A 66 -7.10 18.13 16.71
CA ASN A 66 -7.14 19.37 15.95
C ASN A 66 -7.25 19.06 14.45
N LYS A 67 -8.28 18.29 14.09
CA LYS A 67 -8.55 17.87 12.71
C LYS A 67 -8.60 19.10 11.77
N PRO A 68 -7.86 19.11 10.65
CA PRO A 68 -7.95 20.16 9.64
C PRO A 68 -9.34 20.27 9.01
N SER A 69 -9.56 21.35 8.25
CA SER A 69 -10.79 21.50 7.48
C SER A 69 -10.94 20.39 6.44
N ASP A 70 -12.17 20.08 6.03
CA ASP A 70 -12.39 19.06 5.01
C ASP A 70 -11.71 19.43 3.68
N ASN A 71 -11.65 20.71 3.32
CA ASN A 71 -10.91 21.19 2.14
C ASN A 71 -9.40 20.88 2.22
N ASP A 72 -8.79 21.07 3.40
CA ASP A 72 -7.38 20.71 3.60
C ASP A 72 -7.18 19.21 3.48
N LEU A 73 -8.09 18.41 4.04
CA LEU A 73 -8.04 16.95 3.95
C LEU A 73 -8.25 16.46 2.51
N VAL A 74 -9.16 17.06 1.73
CA VAL A 74 -9.31 16.79 0.29
C VAL A 74 -8.01 17.06 -0.44
N ASN A 75 -7.32 18.16 -0.13
CA ASN A 75 -6.02 18.47 -0.73
C ASN A 75 -4.94 17.45 -0.33
N MET A 76 -4.93 16.99 0.92
CA MET A 76 -4.01 15.93 1.37
C MET A 76 -4.29 14.61 0.65
N ILE A 77 -5.56 14.23 0.44
CA ILE A 77 -5.92 13.03 -0.33
C ILE A 77 -5.43 13.15 -1.78
N LYS A 78 -5.60 14.33 -2.41
CA LYS A 78 -5.06 14.58 -3.77
C LYS A 78 -3.54 14.44 -3.80
N GLN A 79 -2.83 14.95 -2.79
CA GLN A 79 -1.36 14.78 -2.71
C GLN A 79 -0.95 13.31 -2.57
N CYS A 80 -1.68 12.52 -1.76
CA CYS A 80 -1.46 11.07 -1.68
C CYS A 80 -1.65 10.41 -3.05
N SER A 81 -2.69 10.82 -3.79
CA SER A 81 -2.97 10.32 -5.15
C SER A 81 -1.89 10.66 -6.16
N VAL A 82 -1.35 11.87 -6.10
CA VAL A 82 -0.26 12.30 -6.99
C VAL A 82 1.00 11.49 -6.71
N GLU A 83 1.38 11.35 -5.44
CA GLU A 83 2.57 10.60 -5.04
C GLU A 83 2.46 9.12 -5.39
N HIS A 84 1.34 8.49 -5.05
CA HIS A 84 1.10 7.08 -5.39
C HIS A 84 1.13 6.84 -6.90
N SER A 85 0.48 7.71 -7.69
CA SER A 85 0.49 7.60 -9.16
C SER A 85 1.89 7.77 -9.76
N LYS A 86 2.74 8.60 -9.14
CA LYS A 86 4.15 8.73 -9.52
C LYS A 86 4.91 7.44 -9.24
N LEU A 87 4.78 6.88 -8.03
CA LEU A 87 5.44 5.63 -7.64
C LEU A 87 5.01 4.45 -8.54
N VAL A 88 3.73 4.34 -8.89
CA VAL A 88 3.23 3.32 -9.83
C VAL A 88 3.90 3.45 -11.19
N LYS A 89 4.03 4.67 -11.73
CA LYS A 89 4.69 4.91 -13.02
C LYS A 89 6.18 4.55 -12.96
N GLU A 90 6.88 4.98 -11.91
CA GLU A 90 8.28 4.66 -11.70
C GLU A 90 8.49 3.14 -11.59
N ALA A 91 7.69 2.45 -10.77
CA ALA A 91 7.77 1.00 -10.62
C ALA A 91 7.47 0.24 -11.93
N ALA A 92 6.41 0.62 -12.66
CA ALA A 92 6.05 0.01 -13.94
C ALA A 92 7.16 0.17 -15.01
N MET A 93 7.93 1.26 -14.91
CA MET A 93 9.08 1.58 -15.76
C MET A 93 10.42 1.10 -15.19
N GLY A 94 10.42 0.23 -14.16
CA GLY A 94 11.63 -0.36 -13.60
C GLY A 94 12.53 0.63 -12.85
N GLN A 95 11.96 1.76 -12.41
CA GLN A 95 12.65 2.80 -11.63
C GLN A 95 12.41 2.66 -10.12
N GLY A 96 11.74 1.59 -9.69
CA GLY A 96 11.68 1.21 -8.28
C GLY A 96 13.03 0.72 -7.77
N PHE A 97 13.20 0.73 -6.44
CA PHE A 97 14.46 0.34 -5.81
C PHE A 97 14.47 -1.11 -5.32
N ASP A 98 13.30 -1.72 -5.10
CA ASP A 98 13.18 -3.01 -4.42
C ASP A 98 13.85 -4.15 -5.19
N ARG A 99 13.54 -4.33 -6.48
CA ARG A 99 14.23 -5.38 -7.28
C ARG A 99 15.70 -5.06 -7.51
N HIS A 100 16.06 -3.79 -7.61
CA HIS A 100 17.47 -3.38 -7.74
C HIS A 100 18.27 -3.77 -6.49
N LEU A 101 17.81 -3.39 -5.30
CA LEU A 101 18.46 -3.75 -4.03
C LEU A 101 18.48 -5.27 -3.82
N PHE A 102 17.41 -5.97 -4.19
CA PHE A 102 17.36 -7.43 -4.16
C PHE A 102 18.45 -8.05 -5.05
N ALA A 103 18.60 -7.59 -6.29
CA ALA A 103 19.62 -8.08 -7.21
C ALA A 103 21.04 -7.81 -6.68
N LEU A 104 21.33 -6.60 -6.18
CA LEU A 104 22.63 -6.27 -5.60
C LEU A 104 22.99 -7.18 -4.41
N ARG A 105 22.01 -7.46 -3.54
CA ARG A 105 22.19 -8.36 -2.39
C ARG A 105 22.47 -9.79 -2.84
N LEU A 106 21.75 -10.29 -3.85
CA LEU A 106 21.98 -11.62 -4.40
C LEU A 106 23.35 -11.73 -5.06
N LEU A 107 23.73 -10.77 -5.90
CA LEU A 107 25.02 -10.76 -6.58
C LEU A 107 26.20 -10.73 -5.60
N ALA A 108 26.10 -9.93 -4.52
CA ALA A 108 27.12 -9.93 -3.47
C ALA A 108 27.26 -11.30 -2.81
N LYS A 109 26.13 -11.98 -2.54
CA LYS A 109 26.10 -13.33 -1.96
C LYS A 109 26.69 -14.36 -2.93
N GLU A 110 26.26 -14.37 -4.18
CA GLU A 110 26.72 -15.32 -5.21
C GLU A 110 28.20 -15.14 -5.55
N SER A 111 28.70 -13.91 -5.47
CA SER A 111 30.11 -13.58 -5.70
C SER A 111 30.99 -13.77 -4.46
N ASN A 112 30.46 -14.31 -3.35
CA ASN A 112 31.15 -14.44 -2.06
C ASN A 112 31.79 -13.12 -1.57
N LEU A 113 31.18 -11.98 -1.89
CA LEU A 113 31.60 -10.69 -1.39
C LEU A 113 31.06 -10.48 0.03
N LYS A 114 31.74 -9.62 0.81
CA LYS A 114 31.15 -9.10 2.05
C LYS A 114 29.83 -8.43 1.69
N ILE A 115 28.74 -8.87 2.33
CA ILE A 115 27.43 -8.23 2.17
C ILE A 115 27.55 -6.76 2.63
N PRO A 116 27.19 -5.79 1.77
CA PRO A 116 27.20 -4.38 2.15
C PRO A 116 26.37 -4.10 3.41
N ASP A 117 26.89 -3.21 4.27
CA ASP A 117 26.30 -2.93 5.58
C ASP A 117 24.83 -2.46 5.48
N LEU A 118 24.45 -1.83 4.36
CA LEU A 118 23.07 -1.48 4.00
C LEU A 118 22.10 -2.66 4.15
N PHE A 119 22.47 -3.87 3.73
CA PHE A 119 21.59 -5.04 3.78
C PHE A 119 21.51 -5.70 5.15
N THR A 120 22.39 -5.32 6.07
CA THR A 120 22.37 -5.73 7.48
C THR A 120 21.78 -4.66 8.39
N ASP A 121 21.49 -3.47 7.86
CA ASP A 121 20.88 -2.38 8.59
C ASP A 121 19.45 -2.77 9.05
N PRO A 122 19.08 -2.53 10.33
CA PRO A 122 17.74 -2.82 10.82
C PRO A 122 16.61 -2.17 10.01
N ALA A 123 16.83 -0.98 9.42
CA ALA A 123 15.86 -0.30 8.57
C ALA A 123 15.62 -1.07 7.26
N TYR A 124 16.65 -1.69 6.67
CA TYR A 124 16.46 -2.57 5.52
C TYR A 124 15.66 -3.82 5.89
N GLY A 125 15.86 -4.38 7.08
CA GLY A 125 15.00 -5.44 7.61
C GLY A 125 13.55 -4.99 7.76
N GLN A 126 13.33 -3.83 8.39
CA GLN A 126 12.01 -3.29 8.68
C GLN A 126 11.22 -2.94 7.41
N ILE A 127 11.85 -2.33 6.41
CA ILE A 127 11.19 -1.95 5.16
C ILE A 127 10.80 -3.17 4.31
N ASN A 128 11.48 -4.31 4.50
CA ASN A 128 11.17 -5.58 3.83
C ASN A 128 10.21 -6.48 4.65
N HIS A 129 9.92 -6.12 5.91
CA HIS A 129 8.88 -6.77 6.73
C HIS A 129 7.51 -6.19 6.38
N ASN A 130 6.94 -6.69 5.28
CA ASN A 130 5.69 -6.18 4.72
C ASN A 130 4.46 -6.65 5.49
N ILE A 131 4.11 -5.93 6.57
CA ILE A 131 2.89 -6.17 7.36
C ILE A 131 1.64 -6.05 6.49
N LEU A 132 1.60 -5.09 5.57
CA LEU A 132 0.51 -4.96 4.59
C LEU A 132 1.03 -5.42 3.23
N SER A 133 0.56 -6.56 2.74
CA SER A 133 0.86 -7.05 1.40
C SER A 133 -0.37 -6.93 0.53
N THR A 134 -0.30 -6.13 -0.53
CA THR A 134 -1.46 -5.70 -1.31
C THR A 134 -1.28 -5.98 -2.81
N SER A 135 -2.38 -6.26 -3.51
CA SER A 135 -2.39 -6.35 -4.98
C SER A 135 -3.76 -6.02 -5.53
N SER A 136 -3.80 -5.15 -6.55
CA SER A 136 -4.97 -4.99 -7.40
C SER A 136 -5.15 -6.25 -8.26
N LEU A 137 -6.35 -6.80 -8.31
CA LEU A 137 -6.73 -7.99 -9.08
C LEU A 137 -7.83 -7.69 -10.11
N THR A 138 -7.87 -6.44 -10.56
CA THR A 138 -8.91 -5.94 -11.48
C THR A 138 -8.86 -6.65 -12.83
N SER A 139 -9.97 -7.30 -13.19
CA SER A 139 -10.21 -7.92 -14.48
C SER A 139 -11.71 -8.09 -14.69
N ASP A 140 -12.18 -7.97 -15.93
CA ASP A 140 -13.59 -8.22 -16.28
C ASP A 140 -14.01 -9.69 -16.05
N TYR A 141 -13.03 -10.58 -15.90
CA TYR A 141 -13.23 -12.02 -15.73
C TYR A 141 -12.94 -12.52 -14.31
N VAL A 142 -12.39 -11.67 -13.44
CA VAL A 142 -12.05 -12.04 -12.06
C VAL A 142 -12.89 -11.20 -11.12
N TRP A 143 -13.85 -11.86 -10.46
CA TRP A 143 -14.74 -11.17 -9.53
C TRP A 143 -14.05 -10.82 -8.21
N LEU A 144 -13.24 -11.74 -7.68
CA LEU A 144 -12.57 -11.59 -6.40
C LEU A 144 -11.33 -12.49 -6.33
N GLY A 145 -10.32 -12.09 -5.58
CA GLY A 145 -9.14 -12.91 -5.31
C GLY A 145 -8.42 -12.47 -4.04
N GLY A 146 -7.65 -13.37 -3.47
CA GLY A 146 -6.93 -13.13 -2.23
C GLY A 146 -5.74 -14.07 -2.09
N PHE A 147 -4.83 -13.71 -1.19
CA PHE A 147 -3.61 -14.45 -0.89
C PHE A 147 -3.31 -14.30 0.60
N GLY A 148 -2.55 -15.23 1.17
CA GLY A 148 -2.16 -15.17 2.58
C GLY A 148 -1.15 -14.03 2.88
N PRO A 149 -1.01 -13.61 4.15
CA PRO A 149 0.04 -12.67 4.53
C PRO A 149 1.44 -13.20 4.21
N VAL A 150 2.38 -12.28 3.93
CA VAL A 150 3.79 -12.64 3.64
C VAL A 150 4.67 -12.66 4.90
N VAL A 151 4.13 -12.19 6.03
CA VAL A 151 4.73 -12.24 7.36
C VAL A 151 3.66 -12.69 8.36
N LYS A 152 4.07 -13.34 9.46
CA LYS A 152 3.15 -13.97 10.41
C LYS A 152 2.16 -12.98 11.02
N ASP A 153 2.65 -11.80 11.39
CA ASP A 153 1.93 -10.68 12.02
C ASP A 153 1.29 -9.73 11.00
N GLY A 154 1.23 -10.12 9.73
CA GLY A 154 0.74 -9.27 8.64
C GLY A 154 -0.68 -9.58 8.17
N TYR A 155 -1.01 -8.95 7.05
CA TYR A 155 -2.26 -9.06 6.31
C TYR A 155 -1.98 -9.23 4.82
N GLY A 156 -2.72 -10.13 4.17
CA GLY A 156 -2.79 -10.22 2.70
C GLY A 156 -4.06 -9.53 2.21
N ILE A 157 -3.94 -8.60 1.26
CA ILE A 157 -5.04 -7.77 0.78
C ILE A 157 -5.12 -7.84 -0.75
N GLY A 158 -6.02 -8.68 -1.26
CA GLY A 158 -6.39 -8.68 -2.68
C GLY A 158 -7.58 -7.76 -2.90
N TYR A 159 -7.51 -6.81 -3.82
CA TYR A 159 -8.59 -5.85 -4.05
C TYR A 159 -8.91 -5.63 -5.52
N THR A 160 -10.16 -5.30 -5.82
CA THR A 160 -10.69 -5.09 -7.17
C THR A 160 -11.28 -3.69 -7.24
N ILE A 161 -11.02 -3.00 -8.35
CA ILE A 161 -11.58 -1.67 -8.64
C ILE A 161 -12.33 -1.76 -9.96
N LEU A 162 -13.66 -1.66 -9.91
CA LEU A 162 -14.53 -1.59 -11.08
C LEU A 162 -15.21 -0.21 -11.15
N GLU A 163 -15.99 0.01 -12.21
CA GLU A 163 -16.62 1.31 -12.47
C GLU A 163 -17.55 1.76 -11.34
N ASP A 164 -18.39 0.84 -10.86
CA ASP A 164 -19.44 1.14 -9.87
C ASP A 164 -19.10 0.69 -8.44
N TYR A 165 -18.12 -0.19 -8.25
CA TYR A 165 -17.75 -0.68 -6.92
C TYR A 165 -16.28 -1.04 -6.80
N SER A 166 -15.81 -1.11 -5.56
CA SER A 166 -14.50 -1.66 -5.22
C SER A 166 -14.65 -2.58 -4.01
N GLY A 167 -13.84 -3.62 -3.95
CA GLY A 167 -13.88 -4.63 -2.89
C GLY A 167 -12.49 -5.14 -2.53
N ALA A 168 -12.34 -5.70 -1.34
CA ALA A 168 -11.08 -6.29 -0.89
C ALA A 168 -11.34 -7.58 -0.09
N ILE A 169 -10.53 -8.61 -0.34
CA ILE A 169 -10.33 -9.74 0.57
C ILE A 169 -9.17 -9.42 1.50
N ILE A 170 -9.39 -9.63 2.79
CA ILE A 170 -8.37 -9.50 3.82
C ILE A 170 -8.12 -10.89 4.40
N THR A 171 -6.86 -11.31 4.44
CA THR A 171 -6.44 -12.55 5.07
C THR A 171 -5.46 -12.25 6.20
N ASN A 172 -5.43 -13.11 7.20
CA ASN A 172 -4.57 -13.00 8.38
C ASN A 172 -4.27 -14.39 8.95
N TYR A 173 -3.23 -14.50 9.77
CA TYR A 173 -3.02 -15.68 10.60
C TYR A 173 -3.64 -15.42 11.98
N LYS A 174 -4.66 -16.20 12.36
CA LYS A 174 -5.52 -15.95 13.53
C LYS A 174 -4.77 -15.75 14.86
N GLU A 175 -3.63 -16.41 15.04
CA GLU A 175 -2.82 -16.32 16.27
C GLU A 175 -1.90 -15.08 16.30
N HIS A 176 -1.81 -14.33 15.20
CA HIS A 176 -0.81 -13.29 15.01
C HIS A 176 -1.39 -11.92 14.66
N SER A 177 -2.58 -11.88 14.05
CA SER A 177 -3.27 -10.64 13.71
C SER A 177 -4.79 -10.86 13.69
N ASP A 178 -5.57 -9.78 13.87
CA ASP A 178 -7.04 -9.82 13.87
C ASP A 178 -7.57 -9.23 12.55
N GLY A 179 -8.05 -10.12 11.66
CA GLY A 179 -8.61 -9.76 10.37
C GLY A 179 -9.99 -9.10 10.45
N ASP A 180 -10.81 -9.47 11.41
CA ASP A 180 -12.18 -8.95 11.54
C ASP A 180 -12.16 -7.50 12.04
N THR A 181 -11.34 -7.23 13.05
CA THR A 181 -11.13 -5.87 13.54
C THR A 181 -10.48 -5.00 12.47
N PHE A 182 -9.51 -5.54 11.71
CA PHE A 182 -8.90 -4.82 10.59
C PHE A 182 -9.90 -4.51 9.47
N ARG A 183 -10.74 -5.46 9.08
CA ARG A 183 -11.83 -5.24 8.11
C ARG A 183 -12.76 -4.12 8.56
N CYS A 184 -13.19 -4.12 9.82
CA CYS A 184 -14.01 -3.05 10.38
C CYS A 184 -13.32 -1.68 10.30
N ALA A 185 -12.03 -1.61 10.65
CA ALA A 185 -11.25 -0.38 10.54
C ALA A 185 -11.09 0.10 9.09
N LEU A 186 -10.95 -0.80 8.12
CA LEU A 186 -10.93 -0.47 6.69
C LEU A 186 -12.26 0.09 6.22
N THR A 187 -13.39 -0.54 6.59
CA THR A 187 -14.72 0.00 6.26
C THR A 187 -14.94 1.40 6.85
N GLN A 188 -14.56 1.62 8.11
CA GLN A 188 -14.65 2.93 8.75
C GLN A 188 -13.72 3.97 8.07
N SER A 189 -12.54 3.54 7.63
CA SER A 189 -11.57 4.42 6.95
C SER A 189 -12.06 4.81 5.56
N LEU A 190 -12.62 3.86 4.80
CA LEU A 190 -13.25 4.15 3.53
C LEU A 190 -14.38 5.16 3.72
N ASN A 191 -15.34 4.88 4.61
CA ASN A 191 -16.47 5.79 4.85
C ASN A 191 -16.03 7.19 5.25
N GLN A 192 -15.04 7.31 6.14
CA GLN A 192 -14.50 8.61 6.54
C GLN A 192 -13.88 9.38 5.36
N ILE A 193 -13.11 8.69 4.50
CA ILE A 193 -12.53 9.30 3.30
C ILE A 193 -13.63 9.69 2.31
N LEU A 194 -14.65 8.85 2.12
CA LEU A 194 -15.80 9.16 1.26
C LEU A 194 -16.57 10.38 1.76
N ASP A 195 -16.74 10.52 3.07
CA ASP A 195 -17.45 11.67 3.66
C ASP A 195 -16.66 12.97 3.49
N ILE A 196 -15.34 12.94 3.63
CA ILE A 196 -14.45 14.08 3.31
C ILE A 196 -14.54 14.46 1.83
N LEU A 197 -14.78 13.50 0.93
CA LEU A 197 -14.91 13.74 -0.52
C LEU A 197 -16.35 14.09 -0.95
N LYS A 198 -17.30 14.23 -0.03
CA LYS A 198 -18.66 14.70 -0.34
C LYS A 198 -18.84 16.18 -0.06
N THR A 199 -17.97 16.78 0.73
CA THR A 199 -17.91 18.22 1.03
C THR A 199 -17.41 19.03 -0.16
#